data_AF-A0A0F5I573-F1
#
_entry.id   AF-A0A0F5I573-F1
#
_cell.length_a   1.000
_cell.length_b   1.000
_cell.length_c   1.000
_cell.angle_alpha   90.00
_cell.angle_beta   90.00
_cell.angle_gamma   90.00
#
_symmetry.space_group_name_H-M   'P 1'
#
loop_
_entity.id
_entity.type
_entity.pdbx_description
1 polymer ?
#
loop_
_entity_poly.entity_id
_entity_poly.type
_entity_poly.pdbx_seq_one_letter_code
_entity_poly.pdbx_strand_id
1 'polypeptide(L)'
;MTKKQMGLLVMAYGTPYKEEDIERYYTHIRHGRKPTPEMLEDLRSRYEAIGGISPLAAITKEQGQKLEEHLNSIQDEVEFKLYIGLKHIEPFIEDAVQQMKEDGIEEAVSLVLAPHFSTFSVKSYNERAKKEAERIGGPSITSIESWYKEPKFIRYWADKLKETMAAMPDEERDHFVLIVSAHSLPEKILAMGDPYPDQLKETAALIAEEAGIANVEVGWQSAGNTPDPWIGPDVQDLTRDLYEEKGYKAFVYVPAGFIADHLEVLYDNDYECKVVTDELGVSYYRPDMPNARPEFIEALGDVVMKHLNQSMNE
;
A
#
# COMPACT_ATOMS: atom_id res chain seq x y z
N MET A 1 -10.13 32.28 16.50
CA MET A 1 -9.05 32.47 15.52
C MET A 1 -9.44 31.65 14.30
N THR A 2 -9.26 32.15 13.09
CA THR A 2 -9.51 31.37 11.86
C THR A 2 -8.49 30.24 11.78
N LYS A 3 -8.93 28.98 11.58
CA LYS A 3 -8.03 27.84 11.41
C LYS A 3 -7.13 28.10 10.20
N LYS A 4 -5.86 27.70 10.27
CA LYS A 4 -4.96 27.74 9.11
C LYS A 4 -5.41 26.69 8.11
N GLN A 5 -5.58 27.04 6.84
CA GLN A 5 -5.90 26.04 5.82
C GLN A 5 -4.63 25.33 5.33
N MET A 6 -4.70 24.01 5.18
CA MET A 6 -3.59 23.20 4.69
C MET A 6 -4.10 22.13 3.71
N GLY A 7 -3.40 21.95 2.59
CA GLY A 7 -3.67 20.85 1.67
C GLY A 7 -3.26 19.52 2.29
N LEU A 8 -4.15 18.53 2.22
CA LEU A 8 -3.85 17.13 2.52
C LEU A 8 -3.74 16.37 1.18
N LEU A 9 -2.52 16.25 0.68
CA LEU A 9 -2.24 15.54 -0.57
C LEU A 9 -2.07 14.04 -0.31
N VAL A 10 -3.12 13.26 -0.53
CA VAL A 10 -3.13 11.80 -0.40
C VAL A 10 -2.76 11.19 -1.74
N MET A 11 -1.65 10.46 -1.79
CA MET A 11 -1.12 9.88 -3.01
C MET A 11 -1.16 8.36 -3.02
N ALA A 12 -1.40 7.77 -4.18
CA ALA A 12 -1.41 6.33 -4.37
C ALA A 12 -0.95 5.95 -5.78
N TYR A 13 -0.74 4.65 -6.01
CA TYR A 13 -0.40 4.13 -7.34
C TYR A 13 -1.51 4.45 -8.37
N GLY A 14 -2.76 4.31 -7.93
CA GLY A 14 -3.96 4.49 -8.74
C GLY A 14 -4.45 3.18 -9.35
N THR A 15 -5.72 3.14 -9.73
CA THR A 15 -6.33 2.03 -10.48
C THR A 15 -7.32 2.61 -11.50
N PRO A 16 -7.58 1.91 -12.61
CA PRO A 16 -8.71 2.22 -13.50
C PRO A 16 -10.02 2.42 -12.74
N TYR A 17 -10.82 3.43 -13.10
CA TYR A 17 -12.16 3.66 -12.54
C TYR A 17 -13.25 2.90 -13.29
N LYS A 18 -12.98 2.62 -14.57
CA LYS A 18 -13.82 1.89 -15.51
C LYS A 18 -12.92 1.16 -16.50
N GLU A 19 -13.45 0.12 -17.13
CA GLU A 19 -12.68 -0.78 -17.99
C GLU A 19 -11.98 -0.05 -19.16
N GLU A 20 -12.61 0.99 -19.70
CA GLU A 20 -12.05 1.81 -20.78
C GLU A 20 -10.77 2.57 -20.39
N ASP A 21 -10.47 2.72 -19.09
CA ASP A 21 -9.24 3.34 -18.61
C ASP A 21 -8.03 2.37 -18.61
N ILE A 22 -8.27 1.06 -18.66
CA ILE A 22 -7.22 0.02 -18.46
C ILE A 22 -6.05 0.22 -19.43
N GLU A 23 -6.33 0.44 -20.71
CA GLU A 23 -5.27 0.55 -21.72
C GLU A 23 -4.38 1.76 -21.46
N ARG A 24 -4.96 2.91 -21.14
CA ARG A 24 -4.24 4.15 -20.90
C ARG A 24 -3.43 4.08 -19.61
N TYR A 25 -4.03 3.56 -18.54
CA TYR A 25 -3.36 3.27 -17.28
C TYR A 25 -2.14 2.35 -17.49
N TYR A 26 -2.33 1.23 -18.18
CA TYR A 26 -1.25 0.27 -18.41
C TYR A 26 -0.17 0.84 -19.34
N THR A 27 -0.55 1.64 -20.33
CA THR A 27 0.39 2.40 -21.16
C THR A 27 1.24 3.36 -20.33
N HIS A 28 0.64 4.04 -19.35
CA HIS A 28 1.38 4.93 -18.45
C HIS A 28 2.34 4.16 -17.54
N ILE A 29 1.94 3.01 -16.98
CA ILE A 29 2.85 2.13 -16.22
C ILE A 29 4.05 1.72 -17.08
N ARG A 30 3.80 1.40 -18.34
CA ARG A 30 4.82 0.98 -19.31
C ARG A 30 5.57 2.14 -19.97
N HIS A 31 5.57 3.31 -19.34
CA HIS A 31 6.29 4.51 -19.79
C HIS A 31 5.96 4.90 -21.25
N GLY A 32 4.68 4.87 -21.62
CA GLY A 32 4.18 5.23 -22.94
C GLY A 32 4.16 4.08 -23.96
N ARG A 33 4.64 2.89 -23.59
CA ARG A 33 4.60 1.71 -24.47
C ARG A 33 3.26 0.98 -24.33
N LYS A 34 2.37 1.18 -25.31
CA LYS A 34 1.08 0.50 -25.37
C LYS A 34 1.24 -1.02 -25.18
N PRO A 35 0.46 -1.65 -24.28
CA PRO A 35 0.46 -3.11 -24.10
C PRO A 35 -0.05 -3.83 -25.36
N THR A 36 0.37 -5.08 -25.57
CA THR A 36 -0.18 -5.91 -26.65
C THR A 36 -1.64 -6.29 -26.32
N PRO A 37 -2.45 -6.70 -27.31
CA PRO A 37 -3.79 -7.19 -27.04
C PRO A 37 -3.84 -8.32 -26.01
N GLU A 38 -2.88 -9.25 -26.06
CA GLU A 38 -2.75 -10.35 -25.09
C GLU A 38 -2.49 -9.86 -23.67
N MET A 39 -1.62 -8.85 -23.49
CA MET A 39 -1.34 -8.27 -22.18
C MET A 39 -2.54 -7.49 -21.62
N LEU A 40 -3.32 -6.83 -22.48
CA LEU A 40 -4.54 -6.16 -22.07
C LEU A 40 -5.61 -7.16 -21.64
N GLU A 41 -5.75 -8.25 -22.39
CA GLU A 41 -6.70 -9.30 -22.08
C GLU A 41 -6.34 -10.03 -20.78
N ASP A 42 -5.06 -10.29 -20.54
CA ASP A 42 -4.58 -10.81 -19.26
C ASP A 42 -4.94 -9.87 -18.09
N LEU A 43 -4.68 -8.57 -18.23
CA LEU A 43 -5.02 -7.64 -17.16
C LEU A 43 -6.55 -7.54 -16.95
N ARG A 44 -7.35 -7.60 -18.02
CA ARG A 44 -8.82 -7.61 -17.93
C ARG A 44 -9.33 -8.86 -17.23
N SER A 45 -8.80 -10.04 -17.58
CA SER A 45 -9.24 -11.30 -16.97
C SER A 45 -8.90 -11.34 -15.47
N ARG A 46 -7.78 -10.75 -15.04
CA ARG A 46 -7.47 -10.58 -13.62
C ARG A 46 -8.49 -9.70 -12.89
N TYR A 47 -8.92 -8.58 -13.49
CA TYR A 47 -10.02 -7.79 -12.92
C TYR A 47 -11.33 -8.58 -12.90
N GLU A 48 -11.69 -9.28 -13.98
CA GLU A 48 -12.90 -10.09 -14.01
C GLU A 48 -12.91 -11.18 -12.92
N ALA A 49 -11.76 -11.82 -12.68
CA ALA A 49 -11.60 -12.85 -11.66
C ALA A 49 -11.86 -12.34 -10.23
N ILE A 50 -11.63 -11.05 -9.96
CA ILE A 50 -11.91 -10.43 -8.66
C ILE A 50 -13.32 -9.79 -8.58
N GLY A 51 -14.19 -10.05 -9.56
CA GLY A 51 -15.56 -9.53 -9.61
C GLY A 51 -15.72 -8.21 -10.39
N GLY A 52 -14.71 -7.81 -11.16
CA GLY A 52 -14.72 -6.62 -11.99
C GLY A 52 -13.59 -5.65 -11.64
N ILE A 53 -13.77 -4.37 -11.93
CA ILE A 53 -12.73 -3.38 -11.69
C ILE A 53 -12.37 -3.28 -10.19
N SER A 54 -11.08 -3.07 -9.91
CA SER A 54 -10.58 -3.03 -8.53
C SER A 54 -11.34 -1.99 -7.67
N PRO A 55 -11.71 -2.34 -6.43
CA PRO A 55 -12.35 -1.41 -5.52
C PRO A 55 -11.41 -0.31 -5.02
N LEU A 56 -10.11 -0.36 -5.36
CA LEU A 56 -9.07 0.55 -4.88
C LEU A 56 -9.41 2.03 -5.09
N ALA A 57 -10.04 2.40 -6.21
CA ALA A 57 -10.39 3.79 -6.47
C ALA A 57 -11.42 4.32 -5.44
N ALA A 58 -12.43 3.52 -5.12
CA ALA A 58 -13.43 3.87 -4.11
C ALA A 58 -12.82 3.87 -2.70
N ILE A 59 -12.00 2.87 -2.37
CA ILE A 59 -11.34 2.75 -1.06
C ILE A 59 -10.36 3.91 -0.84
N THR A 60 -9.54 4.26 -1.84
CA THR A 60 -8.60 5.40 -1.77
C THR A 60 -9.35 6.71 -1.50
N LYS A 61 -10.48 6.91 -2.19
CA LYS A 61 -11.32 8.09 -1.97
C LYS A 61 -11.89 8.11 -0.54
N GLU A 62 -12.43 6.98 -0.08
CA GLU A 62 -12.98 6.87 1.26
C GLU A 62 -11.91 7.05 2.34
N GLN A 63 -10.71 6.51 2.15
CA GLN A 63 -9.56 6.70 3.04
C GLN A 63 -9.18 8.18 3.15
N GLY A 64 -9.05 8.87 2.01
CA GLY A 64 -8.75 10.30 2.01
C GLY A 64 -9.81 11.13 2.72
N GLN A 65 -11.09 10.87 2.44
CA GLN A 65 -12.21 11.61 3.04
C GLN A 65 -12.29 11.39 4.55
N LYS A 66 -12.19 10.14 5.01
CA LYS A 66 -12.22 9.83 6.44
C LYS A 66 -10.99 10.39 7.15
N LEU A 67 -9.82 10.40 6.51
CA LEU A 67 -8.62 10.99 7.08
C LEU A 67 -8.76 12.51 7.25
N GLU A 68 -9.28 13.20 6.24
CA GLU A 68 -9.60 14.63 6.32
C GLU A 68 -10.58 14.93 7.46
N GLU A 69 -11.70 14.20 7.52
CA GLU A 69 -12.70 14.33 8.58
C GLU A 69 -12.09 14.07 9.97
N HIS A 70 -11.30 13.00 10.09
CA HIS A 70 -10.65 12.63 11.34
C HIS A 70 -9.68 13.73 11.80
N LEU A 71 -8.75 14.16 10.95
CA LEU A 71 -7.78 15.21 11.25
C LEU A 71 -8.46 16.53 11.65
N ASN A 72 -9.55 16.90 10.98
CA ASN A 72 -10.31 18.11 11.29
C ASN A 72 -11.12 18.01 12.60
N SER A 73 -11.39 16.79 13.08
CA SER A 73 -12.14 16.52 14.32
C SER A 73 -11.28 16.45 15.58
N ILE A 74 -10.00 16.09 15.46
CA ILE A 74 -9.11 15.83 16.61
C ILE A 74 -8.28 17.03 17.07
N GLN A 75 -8.34 18.15 16.34
CA GLN A 75 -7.59 19.38 16.64
C GLN A 75 -8.26 20.65 16.06
N ASP A 76 -7.81 21.82 16.51
CA ASP A 76 -8.40 23.13 16.16
C ASP A 76 -7.43 24.13 15.52
N GLU A 77 -6.22 23.72 15.18
CA GLU A 77 -5.16 24.58 14.65
C GLU A 77 -5.21 24.69 13.12
N VAL A 78 -5.43 23.55 12.45
CA VAL A 78 -5.40 23.40 11.00
C VAL A 78 -6.76 22.91 10.49
N GLU A 79 -7.23 23.47 9.39
CA GLU A 79 -8.32 22.94 8.58
C GLU A 79 -7.72 22.30 7.33
N PHE A 80 -7.71 20.97 7.29
CA PHE A 80 -7.23 20.20 6.16
C PHE A 80 -8.27 20.16 5.05
N LYS A 81 -7.79 20.23 3.81
CA LYS A 81 -8.58 19.99 2.61
C LYS A 81 -7.97 18.87 1.78
N LEU A 82 -8.75 17.83 1.47
CA LEU A 82 -8.27 16.65 0.75
C LEU A 82 -8.01 16.92 -0.74
N TYR A 83 -6.88 16.40 -1.22
CA TYR A 83 -6.55 16.26 -2.64
C TYR A 83 -5.99 14.87 -2.90
N ILE A 84 -6.55 14.14 -3.86
CA ILE A 84 -6.05 12.83 -4.27
C ILE A 84 -5.13 13.01 -5.48
N GLY A 85 -3.92 12.48 -5.40
CA GLY A 85 -2.94 12.49 -6.49
C GLY A 85 -2.43 11.09 -6.83
N LEU A 86 -2.76 10.58 -8.00
CA LEU A 86 -2.43 9.21 -8.41
C LEU A 86 -1.23 9.17 -9.36
N LYS A 87 -0.44 8.09 -9.27
CA LYS A 87 0.77 7.96 -10.08
C LYS A 87 0.46 7.71 -11.56
N HIS A 88 -0.52 6.86 -11.84
CA HIS A 88 -0.70 6.22 -13.16
C HIS A 88 -2.04 6.47 -13.84
N ILE A 89 -2.95 7.23 -13.20
CA ILE A 89 -4.26 7.59 -13.75
C ILE A 89 -4.73 8.91 -13.12
N GLU A 90 -5.72 9.58 -13.69
CA GLU A 90 -6.30 10.80 -13.15
C GLU A 90 -7.10 10.54 -11.86
N PRO A 91 -7.20 11.53 -10.95
CA PRO A 91 -6.41 12.76 -10.93
C PRO A 91 -4.93 12.45 -10.67
N PHE A 92 -4.04 12.89 -11.55
CA PHE A 92 -2.61 12.69 -11.37
C PHE A 92 -2.10 13.52 -10.18
N ILE A 93 -0.93 13.16 -9.66
CA ILE A 93 -0.23 13.97 -8.64
C ILE A 93 -0.14 15.44 -9.08
N GLU A 94 0.17 15.68 -10.36
CA GLU A 94 0.27 17.02 -10.92
C GLU A 94 -1.08 17.75 -10.96
N ASP A 95 -2.17 17.04 -11.31
CA ASP A 95 -3.53 17.60 -11.32
C ASP A 95 -3.95 18.03 -9.90
N ALA A 96 -3.63 17.21 -8.89
CA ALA A 96 -3.93 17.50 -7.49
C ALA A 96 -3.20 18.75 -7.01
N VAL A 97 -1.92 18.91 -7.36
CA VAL A 97 -1.13 20.11 -7.01
C VAL A 97 -1.63 21.36 -7.73
N GLN A 98 -2.02 21.23 -8.99
CA GLN A 98 -2.65 22.31 -9.74
C GLN A 98 -3.97 22.75 -9.07
N GLN A 99 -4.81 21.81 -8.66
CA GLN A 99 -6.06 22.12 -7.95
C GLN A 99 -5.81 22.78 -6.59
N MET A 100 -4.80 22.35 -5.83
CA MET A 100 -4.41 23.01 -4.58
C MET A 100 -4.09 24.50 -4.81
N LYS A 101 -3.33 24.81 -5.86
CA LYS A 101 -3.00 26.21 -6.21
C LYS A 101 -4.26 27.01 -6.58
N GLU A 102 -5.14 26.44 -7.39
CA GLU A 102 -6.39 27.10 -7.82
C GLU A 102 -7.30 27.41 -6.64
N ASP A 103 -7.28 26.55 -5.62
CA ASP A 103 -8.03 26.71 -4.39
C ASP A 103 -7.38 27.67 -3.38
N GLY A 104 -6.20 28.22 -3.70
CA GLY A 104 -5.47 29.16 -2.84
C GLY A 104 -4.74 28.51 -1.67
N ILE A 105 -4.44 27.21 -1.73
CA ILE A 105 -3.65 26.52 -0.71
C ILE A 105 -2.19 26.99 -0.81
N GLU A 106 -1.64 27.48 0.31
CA GLU A 106 -0.24 27.94 0.40
C GLU A 106 0.70 26.88 0.98
N GLU A 107 0.20 25.98 1.82
CA GLU A 107 0.97 24.90 2.45
C GLU A 107 0.21 23.57 2.37
N ALA A 108 0.93 22.48 2.18
CA ALA A 108 0.36 21.14 2.14
C ALA A 108 1.27 20.11 2.80
N VAL A 109 0.64 19.05 3.33
CA VAL A 109 1.31 17.82 3.74
C VAL A 109 0.97 16.71 2.74
N SER A 110 1.96 15.96 2.30
CA SER A 110 1.76 14.81 1.42
C SER A 110 1.94 13.49 2.17
N LEU A 111 1.00 12.56 1.94
CA LEU A 111 0.99 11.21 2.49
C LEU A 111 0.81 10.22 1.34
N VAL A 112 1.73 9.26 1.20
CA VAL A 112 1.53 8.13 0.28
C VAL A 112 0.84 6.99 1.03
N LEU A 113 -0.19 6.41 0.41
CA LEU A 113 -0.91 5.22 0.88
C LEU A 113 -0.10 3.94 0.63
N ALA A 114 1.17 3.96 1.03
CA ALA A 114 2.10 2.85 1.09
C ALA A 114 3.04 3.08 2.29
N PRO A 115 3.13 2.15 3.26
CA PRO A 115 3.83 2.39 4.52
C PRO A 115 5.35 2.45 4.40
N HIS A 116 5.92 1.75 3.43
CA HIS A 116 7.36 1.63 3.25
C HIS A 116 7.87 2.62 2.19
N PHE A 117 8.98 3.28 2.50
CA PHE A 117 9.68 4.12 1.54
C PHE A 117 10.31 3.27 0.44
N SER A 118 10.22 3.74 -0.80
CA SER A 118 11.14 3.36 -1.88
C SER A 118 11.43 4.53 -2.80
N THR A 119 12.62 4.52 -3.39
CA THR A 119 13.03 5.39 -4.49
C THR A 119 12.14 5.27 -5.73
N PHE A 120 11.51 4.11 -5.97
CA PHE A 120 10.63 3.84 -7.11
C PHE A 120 9.16 4.21 -6.85
N SER A 121 8.77 4.28 -5.58
CA SER A 121 7.43 4.68 -5.14
C SER A 121 7.47 6.03 -4.43
N VAL A 122 7.46 6.06 -3.10
CA VAL A 122 7.23 7.24 -2.26
C VAL A 122 8.10 8.43 -2.67
N LYS A 123 9.40 8.22 -2.88
CA LYS A 123 10.31 9.28 -3.32
C LYS A 123 9.85 9.93 -4.64
N SER A 124 9.55 9.10 -5.64
CA SER A 124 9.08 9.58 -6.95
C SER A 124 7.78 10.37 -6.85
N TYR A 125 6.88 10.02 -5.92
CA TYR A 125 5.58 10.67 -5.78
C TYR A 125 5.76 12.05 -5.16
N ASN A 126 6.53 12.08 -4.05
CA ASN A 126 6.89 13.31 -3.36
C ASN A 126 7.69 14.27 -4.26
N GLU A 127 8.63 13.77 -5.05
CA GLU A 127 9.38 14.57 -6.03
C GLU A 127 8.48 15.14 -7.14
N ARG A 128 7.53 14.36 -7.66
CA ARG A 128 6.54 14.85 -8.64
C ARG A 128 5.69 15.98 -8.05
N ALA A 129 5.18 15.79 -6.84
CA ALA A 129 4.36 16.80 -6.17
C ALA A 129 5.14 18.11 -5.94
N LYS A 130 6.35 18.01 -5.35
CA LYS A 130 7.22 19.17 -5.07
C LYS A 130 7.64 19.89 -6.35
N LYS A 131 8.05 19.13 -7.38
CA LYS A 131 8.47 19.70 -8.67
C LYS A 131 7.34 20.42 -9.37
N GLU A 132 6.12 19.86 -9.33
CA GLU A 132 4.97 20.52 -9.92
C GLU A 132 4.64 21.80 -9.15
N ALA A 133 4.64 21.75 -7.82
CA ALA A 133 4.40 22.93 -6.99
C ALA A 133 5.41 24.05 -7.28
N GLU A 134 6.71 23.74 -7.37
CA GLU A 134 7.72 24.72 -7.79
C GLU A 134 7.46 25.28 -9.19
N ARG A 135 7.15 24.40 -10.16
CA ARG A 135 6.92 24.78 -11.57
C ARG A 135 5.78 25.77 -11.72
N ILE A 136 4.69 25.57 -10.98
CA ILE A 136 3.49 26.42 -11.08
C ILE A 136 3.49 27.55 -10.05
N GLY A 137 4.43 27.62 -9.11
CA GLY A 137 4.32 28.52 -7.95
C GLY A 137 3.09 28.19 -7.10
N GLY A 138 2.92 26.91 -6.79
CA GLY A 138 1.87 26.33 -5.94
C GLY A 138 2.29 26.26 -4.47
N PRO A 139 1.61 25.43 -3.66
CA PRO A 139 1.87 25.34 -2.22
C PRO A 139 3.26 24.82 -1.88
N SER A 140 3.79 25.21 -0.72
CA SER A 140 4.92 24.51 -0.10
C SER A 140 4.47 23.15 0.41
N ILE A 141 5.14 22.07 -0.02
CA ILE A 141 4.75 20.69 0.32
C ILE A 141 5.79 20.05 1.24
N THR A 142 5.38 19.72 2.47
CA THR A 142 6.13 18.82 3.37
C THR A 142 5.67 17.38 3.16
N SER A 143 6.58 16.41 3.15
CA SER A 143 6.25 15.05 2.71
C SER A 143 6.61 14.00 3.75
N ILE A 144 5.67 13.10 4.02
CA ILE A 144 5.89 11.90 4.82
C ILE A 144 6.57 10.86 3.92
N GLU A 145 7.72 10.35 4.37
CA GLU A 145 8.54 9.42 3.57
C GLU A 145 8.27 7.94 3.87
N SER A 146 7.92 7.62 5.12
CA SER A 146 7.50 6.28 5.51
C SER A 146 6.75 6.35 6.84
N TRP A 147 5.93 5.34 7.11
CA TRP A 147 5.12 5.28 8.33
C TRP A 147 4.85 3.84 8.80
N TYR A 148 5.56 2.84 8.25
CA TYR A 148 5.42 1.43 8.61
C TYR A 148 5.61 1.10 10.10
N LYS A 149 6.30 1.96 10.86
CA LYS A 149 6.48 1.81 12.31
C LYS A 149 5.35 2.42 13.15
N GLU A 150 4.33 3.03 12.54
CA GLU A 150 3.24 3.64 13.29
C GLU A 150 2.61 2.58 14.23
N PRO A 151 2.65 2.78 15.57
CA PRO A 151 2.20 1.75 16.50
C PRO A 151 0.75 1.30 16.27
N LYS A 152 -0.14 2.20 15.86
CA LYS A 152 -1.53 1.85 15.51
C LYS A 152 -1.63 1.00 14.25
N PHE A 153 -0.73 1.16 13.27
CA PHE A 153 -0.67 0.31 12.07
C PHE A 153 -0.18 -1.10 12.40
N ILE A 154 0.86 -1.24 13.24
CA ILE A 154 1.34 -2.55 13.71
C ILE A 154 0.24 -3.26 14.52
N ARG A 155 -0.43 -2.52 15.42
CA ARG A 155 -1.53 -3.05 16.23
C ARG A 155 -2.70 -3.55 15.37
N TYR A 156 -3.07 -2.81 14.32
CA TYR A 156 -4.11 -3.25 13.39
C TYR A 156 -3.84 -4.67 12.89
N TRP A 157 -2.65 -4.91 12.34
CA TRP A 157 -2.29 -6.22 11.82
C TRP A 157 -2.22 -7.28 12.92
N ALA A 158 -1.64 -6.96 14.07
CA ALA A 158 -1.54 -7.90 15.19
C ALA A 158 -2.92 -8.32 15.71
N ASP A 159 -3.88 -7.40 15.80
CA ASP A 159 -5.25 -7.70 16.24
C ASP A 159 -5.97 -8.57 15.20
N LYS A 160 -5.83 -8.27 13.90
CA LYS A 160 -6.38 -9.08 12.80
C LYS A 160 -5.78 -10.49 12.74
N LEU A 161 -4.50 -10.63 13.06
CA LEU A 161 -3.82 -11.92 13.17
C LEU A 161 -4.32 -12.72 14.37
N LYS A 162 -4.49 -12.07 15.54
CA LYS A 162 -5.07 -12.73 16.72
C LYS A 162 -6.48 -13.24 16.46
N GLU A 163 -7.31 -12.46 15.77
CA GLU A 163 -8.65 -12.88 15.32
C GLU A 163 -8.57 -14.11 14.41
N THR A 164 -7.70 -14.07 13.39
CA THR A 164 -7.47 -15.18 12.46
C THR A 164 -7.03 -16.46 13.18
N MET A 165 -6.01 -16.37 14.04
CA MET A 165 -5.47 -17.51 14.80
C MET A 165 -6.50 -18.12 15.76
N ALA A 166 -7.36 -17.29 16.37
CA ALA A 166 -8.42 -17.77 17.26
C ALA A 166 -9.47 -18.61 16.52
N ALA A 167 -9.64 -18.40 15.21
CA ALA A 167 -10.56 -19.15 14.36
C ALA A 167 -9.96 -20.45 13.78
N MET A 168 -8.63 -20.63 13.83
CA MET A 168 -7.95 -21.81 13.30
C MET A 168 -8.25 -23.07 14.13
N PRO A 169 -8.32 -24.25 13.51
CA PRO A 169 -8.20 -25.53 14.20
C PRO A 169 -6.87 -25.64 14.97
N ASP A 170 -6.85 -26.39 16.08
CA ASP A 170 -5.65 -26.50 16.92
C ASP A 170 -4.44 -27.07 16.14
N GLU A 171 -4.65 -28.04 15.24
CA GLU A 171 -3.58 -28.62 14.41
C GLU A 171 -2.92 -27.58 13.48
N GLU A 172 -3.69 -26.61 12.97
CA GLU A 172 -3.17 -25.54 12.14
C GLU A 172 -2.51 -24.45 12.98
N ARG A 173 -3.12 -24.10 14.12
CA ARG A 173 -2.60 -23.06 15.03
C ARG A 173 -1.23 -23.43 15.61
N ASP A 174 -0.96 -24.70 15.81
CA ASP A 174 0.34 -25.19 16.28
C ASP A 174 1.39 -25.29 15.16
N HIS A 175 0.97 -25.26 13.89
CA HIS A 175 1.84 -25.56 12.75
C HIS A 175 1.57 -24.67 11.51
N PHE A 176 1.44 -23.36 11.72
CA PHE A 176 1.32 -22.36 10.66
C PHE A 176 2.58 -21.49 10.52
N VAL A 177 2.65 -20.78 9.39
CA VAL A 177 3.61 -19.71 9.13
C VAL A 177 2.90 -18.44 8.70
N LEU A 178 3.39 -17.29 9.18
CA LEU A 178 3.02 -15.98 8.70
C LEU A 178 3.94 -15.56 7.55
N ILE A 179 3.38 -15.27 6.37
CA ILE A 179 4.09 -14.63 5.27
C ILE A 179 3.70 -13.16 5.25
N VAL A 180 4.67 -12.27 5.49
CA VAL A 180 4.50 -10.82 5.35
C VAL A 180 5.06 -10.40 4.00
N SER A 181 4.23 -9.77 3.17
CA SER A 181 4.60 -9.44 1.79
C SER A 181 4.40 -7.98 1.42
N ALA A 182 5.07 -7.58 0.34
CA ALA A 182 4.86 -6.32 -0.35
C ALA A 182 5.08 -6.49 -1.87
N HIS A 183 4.74 -5.46 -2.63
CA HIS A 183 5.01 -5.43 -4.07
C HIS A 183 6.52 -5.58 -4.32
N SER A 184 6.91 -6.55 -5.16
CA SER A 184 8.29 -6.72 -5.57
C SER A 184 8.77 -5.50 -6.36
N LEU A 185 10.05 -5.17 -6.26
CA LEU A 185 10.67 -4.13 -7.07
C LEU A 185 11.91 -4.67 -7.78
N PRO A 186 12.39 -4.03 -8.85
CA PRO A 186 13.65 -4.43 -9.49
C PRO A 186 14.82 -4.39 -8.49
N GLU A 187 15.66 -5.43 -8.45
CA GLU A 187 16.76 -5.56 -7.48
C GLU A 187 17.79 -4.43 -7.55
N LYS A 188 17.86 -3.70 -8.66
CA LYS A 188 18.73 -2.51 -8.79
C LYS A 188 18.50 -1.45 -7.71
N ILE A 189 17.33 -1.42 -7.05
CA ILE A 189 17.11 -0.52 -5.91
C ILE A 189 18.03 -0.84 -4.72
N LEU A 190 18.44 -2.11 -4.56
CA LEU A 190 19.37 -2.55 -3.51
C LEU A 190 20.73 -1.87 -3.67
N ALA A 191 21.23 -1.80 -4.90
CA ALA A 191 22.48 -1.11 -5.23
C ALA A 191 22.41 0.40 -4.98
N MET A 192 21.20 0.98 -4.92
CA MET A 192 20.98 2.39 -4.59
C MET A 192 20.86 2.64 -3.08
N GLY A 193 20.95 1.58 -2.24
CA GLY A 193 20.74 1.68 -0.81
C GLY A 193 19.29 1.99 -0.43
N ASP A 194 18.34 1.54 -1.25
CA ASP A 194 16.91 1.71 -0.96
C ASP A 194 16.50 0.89 0.27
N PRO A 195 15.95 1.51 1.33
CA PRO A 195 15.63 0.82 2.58
C PRO A 195 14.38 -0.07 2.48
N TYR A 196 13.64 -0.05 1.37
CA TYR A 196 12.36 -0.75 1.20
C TYR A 196 12.34 -2.21 1.72
N PRO A 197 13.34 -3.09 1.39
CA PRO A 197 13.36 -4.46 1.90
C PRO A 197 13.56 -4.56 3.41
N ASP A 198 14.39 -3.67 3.97
CA ASP A 198 14.68 -3.68 5.40
C ASP A 198 13.48 -3.15 6.20
N GLN A 199 12.74 -2.18 5.65
CA GLN A 199 11.49 -1.70 6.26
C GLN A 199 10.40 -2.79 6.26
N LEU A 200 10.29 -3.59 5.19
CA LEU A 200 9.36 -4.71 5.16
C LEU A 200 9.74 -5.79 6.19
N LYS A 201 11.03 -6.16 6.28
CA LYS A 201 11.53 -7.10 7.29
C LYS A 201 11.26 -6.62 8.71
N GLU A 202 11.49 -5.34 8.98
CA GLU A 202 11.21 -4.78 10.29
C GLU A 202 9.70 -4.73 10.58
N THR A 203 8.86 -4.45 9.58
CA THR A 203 7.40 -4.54 9.69
C THR A 203 6.97 -5.96 10.06
N ALA A 204 7.54 -6.97 9.40
CA ALA A 204 7.25 -8.37 9.68
C ALA A 204 7.63 -8.76 11.12
N ALA A 205 8.82 -8.34 11.57
CA ALA A 205 9.27 -8.57 12.94
C ALA A 205 8.35 -7.90 13.98
N LEU A 206 7.98 -6.62 13.76
CA LEU A 206 7.10 -5.87 14.66
C LEU A 206 5.70 -6.49 14.75
N ILE A 207 5.12 -6.88 13.60
CA ILE A 207 3.82 -7.54 13.55
C ILE A 207 3.87 -8.89 14.26
N ALA A 208 4.90 -9.71 13.98
CA ALA A 208 5.06 -11.02 14.60
C ALA A 208 5.24 -10.93 16.13
N GLU A 209 6.04 -9.98 16.60
CA GLU A 209 6.25 -9.71 18.02
C GLU A 209 4.93 -9.30 18.71
N GLU A 210 4.23 -8.29 18.18
CA GLU A 210 2.96 -7.80 18.76
C GLU A 210 1.84 -8.87 18.70
N ALA A 211 1.87 -9.74 17.70
CA ALA A 211 0.92 -10.83 17.53
C ALA A 211 1.27 -12.10 18.34
N GLY A 212 2.53 -12.23 18.81
CA GLY A 212 3.02 -13.43 19.49
C GLY A 212 3.26 -14.61 18.55
N ILE A 213 3.68 -14.36 17.31
CA ILE A 213 3.90 -15.37 16.26
C ILE A 213 5.39 -15.70 16.17
N ALA A 214 5.71 -17.00 16.23
CA ALA A 214 7.10 -17.47 16.19
C ALA A 214 7.65 -17.64 14.77
N ASN A 215 6.82 -18.14 13.84
CA ASN A 215 7.23 -18.45 12.47
C ASN A 215 6.75 -17.34 11.54
N VAL A 216 7.67 -16.47 11.13
CA VAL A 216 7.41 -15.38 10.18
C VAL A 216 8.46 -15.39 9.08
N GLU A 217 8.00 -15.25 7.85
CA GLU A 217 8.84 -15.15 6.66
C GLU A 217 8.43 -13.94 5.83
N VAL A 218 9.37 -13.40 5.06
CA VAL A 218 9.14 -12.24 4.19
C VAL A 218 9.13 -12.71 2.74
N GLY A 219 8.05 -12.38 2.03
CA GLY A 219 7.90 -12.66 0.61
C GLY A 219 7.64 -11.40 -0.20
N TRP A 220 7.73 -11.54 -1.51
CA TRP A 220 7.44 -10.49 -2.47
C TRP A 220 6.39 -10.98 -3.46
N GLN A 221 5.58 -10.08 -3.98
CA GLN A 221 4.52 -10.44 -4.92
C GLN A 221 4.45 -9.44 -6.06
N SER A 222 3.71 -9.78 -7.12
CA SER A 222 3.43 -8.82 -8.21
C SER A 222 4.69 -8.37 -8.96
N ALA A 223 5.71 -9.23 -9.06
CA ALA A 223 6.91 -8.92 -9.83
C ALA A 223 6.57 -8.65 -11.30
N GLY A 224 7.12 -7.58 -11.85
CA GLY A 224 6.83 -7.20 -13.23
C GLY A 224 7.54 -8.08 -14.26
N ASN A 225 6.98 -8.14 -15.46
CA ASN A 225 7.52 -8.95 -16.55
C ASN A 225 8.63 -8.20 -17.34
N THR A 226 9.73 -7.88 -16.66
CA THR A 226 10.93 -7.27 -17.26
C THR A 226 12.14 -8.21 -17.17
N PRO A 227 13.15 -8.06 -18.05
CA PRO A 227 14.36 -8.90 -17.99
C PRO A 227 15.22 -8.67 -16.73
N ASP A 228 15.12 -7.48 -16.12
CA ASP A 228 15.83 -7.17 -14.88
C ASP A 228 15.33 -8.08 -13.75
N PRO A 229 16.21 -8.58 -12.87
CA PRO A 229 15.79 -9.37 -11.71
C PRO A 229 14.97 -8.53 -10.73
N TRP A 230 14.01 -9.19 -10.08
CA TRP A 230 13.11 -8.61 -9.09
C TRP A 230 13.39 -9.21 -7.73
N ILE A 231 13.14 -8.44 -6.67
CA ILE A 231 13.39 -8.90 -5.31
C ILE A 231 12.47 -10.09 -5.01
N GLY A 232 13.08 -11.19 -4.58
CA GLY A 232 12.40 -12.41 -4.19
C GLY A 232 12.65 -12.79 -2.72
N PRO A 233 12.10 -13.92 -2.27
CA PRO A 233 11.33 -14.89 -3.07
C PRO A 233 9.91 -14.41 -3.41
N ASP A 234 9.32 -14.92 -4.49
CA ASP A 234 7.89 -14.76 -4.77
C ASP A 234 7.06 -15.49 -3.70
N VAL A 235 5.91 -14.93 -3.31
CA VAL A 235 5.05 -15.51 -2.28
C VAL A 235 4.54 -16.92 -2.62
N GLN A 236 4.33 -17.24 -3.90
CA GLN A 236 3.90 -18.57 -4.32
C GLN A 236 5.03 -19.58 -4.18
N ASP A 237 6.23 -19.20 -4.64
CA ASP A 237 7.44 -20.04 -4.54
C ASP A 237 7.80 -20.26 -3.06
N LEU A 238 7.81 -19.19 -2.26
CA LEU A 238 8.04 -19.24 -0.82
C LEU A 238 7.03 -20.16 -0.12
N THR A 239 5.76 -20.13 -0.52
CA THR A 239 4.73 -21.02 0.04
C THR A 239 5.06 -22.49 -0.23
N ARG A 240 5.47 -22.84 -1.46
CA ARG A 240 5.86 -24.20 -1.82
C ARG A 240 7.11 -24.65 -1.08
N ASP A 241 8.13 -23.81 -1.05
CA ASP A 241 9.40 -24.09 -0.39
C ASP A 241 9.21 -24.34 1.12
N LEU A 242 8.47 -23.46 1.81
CA LEU A 242 8.20 -23.61 3.25
C LEU A 242 7.34 -24.85 3.56
N TYR A 243 6.41 -25.21 2.67
CA TYR A 243 5.66 -26.45 2.80
C TYR A 243 6.57 -27.67 2.68
N GLU A 244 7.44 -27.72 1.66
CA GLU A 244 8.36 -28.83 1.45
C GLU A 244 9.39 -28.96 2.58
N GLU A 245 9.92 -27.84 3.08
CA GLU A 245 10.97 -27.82 4.10
C GLU A 245 10.46 -28.04 5.53
N LYS A 246 9.29 -27.47 5.87
CA LYS A 246 8.78 -27.40 7.25
C LYS A 246 7.44 -28.09 7.45
N GLY A 247 6.72 -28.43 6.37
CA GLY A 247 5.45 -29.13 6.42
C GLY A 247 4.32 -28.34 7.08
N TYR A 248 4.33 -27.00 6.98
CA TYR A 248 3.28 -26.13 7.53
C TYR A 248 1.88 -26.57 7.06
N LYS A 249 0.90 -26.50 7.98
CA LYS A 249 -0.50 -26.91 7.74
C LYS A 249 -1.40 -25.74 7.37
N ALA A 250 -0.98 -24.53 7.68
CA ALA A 250 -1.67 -23.30 7.33
C ALA A 250 -0.67 -22.20 6.98
N PHE A 251 -1.06 -21.35 6.04
CA PHE A 251 -0.34 -20.17 5.61
C PHE A 251 -1.20 -18.95 5.85
N VAL A 252 -0.65 -17.97 6.58
CA VAL A 252 -1.31 -16.69 6.85
C VAL A 252 -0.59 -15.61 6.07
N TYR A 253 -1.30 -14.92 5.19
CA TYR A 253 -0.75 -13.88 4.33
C TYR A 253 -1.11 -12.50 4.86
N VAL A 254 -0.08 -11.68 5.13
CA VAL A 254 -0.23 -10.26 5.48
C VAL A 254 0.49 -9.43 4.43
N PRO A 255 -0.22 -8.93 3.41
CA PRO A 255 0.37 -8.09 2.37
C PRO A 255 0.58 -6.65 2.87
N ALA A 256 1.44 -6.49 3.89
CA ALA A 256 1.69 -5.24 4.63
C ALA A 256 2.23 -4.09 3.78
N GLY A 257 2.76 -4.36 2.59
CA GLY A 257 3.11 -3.32 1.60
C GLY A 257 1.89 -2.59 1.03
N PHE A 258 0.69 -3.11 1.26
CA PHE A 258 -0.58 -2.62 0.75
C PHE A 258 -1.56 -2.36 1.90
N ILE A 259 -2.53 -1.47 1.66
CA ILE A 259 -3.44 -0.93 2.70
C ILE A 259 -4.92 -1.02 2.32
N ALA A 260 -5.22 -1.62 1.18
CA ALA A 260 -6.58 -1.75 0.66
C ALA A 260 -6.75 -3.12 0.01
N ASP A 261 -7.99 -3.55 -0.17
CA ASP A 261 -8.29 -4.60 -1.14
C ASP A 261 -8.13 -3.99 -2.54
N HIS A 262 -7.22 -4.55 -3.34
CA HIS A 262 -7.00 -4.18 -4.73
C HIS A 262 -6.50 -5.38 -5.52
N LEU A 263 -6.17 -5.21 -6.80
CA LEU A 263 -5.86 -6.32 -7.71
C LEU A 263 -4.77 -7.25 -7.15
N GLU A 264 -3.66 -6.70 -6.68
CA GLU A 264 -2.52 -7.46 -6.16
C GLU A 264 -2.86 -8.21 -4.85
N VAL A 265 -3.87 -7.79 -4.10
CA VAL A 265 -4.35 -8.54 -2.93
C VAL A 265 -5.38 -9.59 -3.36
N LEU A 266 -6.44 -9.15 -4.03
CA LEU A 266 -7.58 -9.99 -4.40
C LEU A 266 -7.26 -11.04 -5.46
N TYR A 267 -6.20 -10.83 -6.25
CA TYR A 267 -5.74 -11.77 -7.26
C TYR A 267 -4.46 -12.47 -6.78
N ASP A 268 -3.34 -11.75 -6.62
CA ASP A 268 -2.05 -12.41 -6.36
C ASP A 268 -2.00 -13.14 -5.00
N ASN A 269 -2.80 -12.71 -4.00
CA ASN A 269 -2.95 -13.47 -2.75
C ASN A 269 -4.19 -14.37 -2.79
N ASP A 270 -5.40 -13.78 -2.90
CA ASP A 270 -6.64 -14.53 -2.68
C ASP A 270 -6.96 -15.53 -3.81
N TYR A 271 -6.30 -15.42 -4.96
CA TYR A 271 -6.39 -16.37 -6.06
C TYR A 271 -5.08 -17.16 -6.25
N GLU A 272 -3.97 -16.49 -6.57
CA GLU A 272 -2.71 -17.17 -6.93
C GLU A 272 -2.11 -17.94 -5.75
N CYS A 273 -1.90 -17.30 -4.59
CA CYS A 273 -1.44 -18.02 -3.39
C CYS A 273 -2.47 -19.05 -2.91
N LYS A 274 -3.77 -18.75 -3.05
CA LYS A 274 -4.83 -19.70 -2.70
C LYS A 274 -4.74 -20.99 -3.53
N VAL A 275 -4.52 -20.87 -4.84
CA VAL A 275 -4.28 -22.02 -5.73
C VAL A 275 -3.12 -22.87 -5.22
N VAL A 276 -2.00 -22.25 -4.83
CA VAL A 276 -0.85 -22.98 -4.26
C VAL A 276 -1.25 -23.75 -3.00
N THR A 277 -1.91 -23.09 -2.05
CA THR A 277 -2.33 -23.76 -0.81
C THR A 277 -3.33 -24.90 -1.05
N ASP A 278 -4.24 -24.75 -2.01
CA ASP A 278 -5.19 -25.80 -2.38
C ASP A 278 -4.52 -27.01 -3.04
N GLU A 279 -3.54 -26.78 -3.92
CA GLU A 279 -2.73 -27.84 -4.53
C GLU A 279 -1.94 -28.64 -3.49
N LEU A 280 -1.43 -27.97 -2.47
CA LEU A 280 -0.68 -28.58 -1.37
C LEU A 280 -1.58 -29.22 -0.30
N GLY A 281 -2.88 -28.92 -0.31
CA GLY A 281 -3.84 -29.43 0.68
C GLY A 281 -3.67 -28.79 2.06
N VAL A 282 -3.30 -27.51 2.12
CA VAL A 282 -3.08 -26.74 3.35
C VAL A 282 -4.04 -25.55 3.42
N SER A 283 -4.27 -25.03 4.62
CA SER A 283 -5.22 -23.94 4.84
C SER A 283 -4.64 -22.58 4.46
N TYR A 284 -5.50 -21.73 3.91
CA TYR A 284 -5.19 -20.36 3.49
C TYR A 284 -5.92 -19.37 4.40
N TYR A 285 -5.18 -18.39 4.89
CA TYR A 285 -5.75 -17.26 5.62
C TYR A 285 -5.15 -15.95 5.15
N ARG A 286 -5.99 -14.94 4.95
CA ARG A 286 -5.58 -13.56 4.68
C ARG A 286 -6.48 -12.64 5.49
N PRO A 287 -6.00 -12.03 6.58
CA PRO A 287 -6.83 -11.15 7.40
C PRO A 287 -7.30 -9.92 6.62
N ASP A 288 -8.42 -9.34 7.02
CA ASP A 288 -9.00 -8.17 6.32
C ASP A 288 -7.98 -7.03 6.13
N MET A 289 -7.93 -6.46 4.92
CA MET A 289 -7.11 -5.28 4.65
C MET A 289 -7.57 -4.07 5.45
N PRO A 290 -6.66 -3.11 5.76
CA PRO A 290 -7.01 -1.90 6.49
C PRO A 290 -8.18 -1.13 5.87
N ASN A 291 -8.22 -1.02 4.53
CA ASN A 291 -9.25 -0.29 3.79
C ASN A 291 -9.49 1.08 4.45
N ALA A 292 -10.73 1.54 4.57
CA ALA A 292 -11.06 2.79 5.25
C ALA A 292 -11.60 2.56 6.68
N ARG A 293 -11.08 1.55 7.40
CA ARG A 293 -11.53 1.23 8.76
C ARG A 293 -11.10 2.32 9.76
N PRO A 294 -11.93 2.66 10.77
CA PRO A 294 -11.63 3.75 11.71
C PRO A 294 -10.26 3.64 12.37
N GLU A 295 -9.91 2.46 12.88
CA GLU A 295 -8.60 2.16 13.50
C GLU A 295 -7.39 2.44 12.61
N PHE A 296 -7.51 2.21 11.30
CA PHE A 296 -6.47 2.53 10.33
C PHE A 296 -6.42 4.03 10.01
N ILE A 297 -7.58 4.67 9.88
CA ILE A 297 -7.67 6.13 9.68
C ILE A 297 -7.06 6.89 10.86
N GLU A 298 -7.28 6.41 12.09
CA GLU A 298 -6.63 6.94 13.29
C GLU A 298 -5.11 6.78 13.24
N ALA A 299 -4.58 5.67 12.69
CA ALA A 299 -3.15 5.49 12.49
C ALA A 299 -2.58 6.52 11.51
N LEU A 300 -3.24 6.74 10.37
CA LEU A 300 -2.82 7.76 9.40
C LEU A 300 -2.94 9.18 9.97
N GLY A 301 -3.96 9.44 10.80
CA GLY A 301 -4.10 10.70 11.52
C GLY A 301 -2.91 10.99 12.43
N ASP A 302 -2.51 10.00 13.24
CA ASP A 302 -1.33 10.09 14.09
C ASP A 302 -0.06 10.36 13.28
N VAL A 303 0.12 9.70 12.13
CA VAL A 303 1.27 9.89 11.23
C VAL A 303 1.34 11.34 10.74
N VAL A 304 0.24 11.89 10.24
CA VAL A 304 0.19 13.26 9.73
C VAL A 304 0.48 14.26 10.86
N MET A 305 -0.15 14.10 12.03
CA MET A 305 0.04 15.02 13.14
C MET A 305 1.46 14.95 13.73
N LYS A 306 2.06 13.76 13.84
CA LYS A 306 3.46 13.61 14.26
C LYS A 306 4.42 14.31 13.31
N HIS A 307 4.22 14.17 12.01
CA HIS A 307 5.03 14.81 10.97
C HIS A 307 5.00 16.34 11.06
N LEU A 308 3.80 16.91 11.21
CA LEU A 308 3.62 18.36 11.34
C LEU A 308 4.23 18.91 12.64
N ASN A 309 4.08 18.19 13.75
CA ASN A 309 4.68 18.59 15.03
C ASN A 309 6.21 18.54 15.00
N GLN A 310 6.81 17.61 14.26
CA GLN A 310 8.27 17.57 14.08
C GLN A 310 8.74 18.73 13.20
N SER A 311 8.07 18.98 12.08
CA SER A 311 8.40 20.06 11.13
C SER A 311 8.30 21.46 11.76
N MET A 312 7.44 21.67 12.76
CA MET A 312 7.33 22.94 13.47
C MET A 312 8.45 23.19 14.50
N ASN A 313 9.19 22.15 14.88
CA ASN A 313 10.26 22.23 15.87
C ASN A 313 11.67 22.30 15.25
N GLU A 314 11.78 22.20 13.92
CA GLU A 314 13.01 22.34 13.13
C GLU A 314 13.14 23.76 12.55
#